data_AF-A0A7S0EAK0-F1
#
_entry.id   AF-A0A7S0EAK0-F1
#
_cell.length_a   1.000
_cell.length_b   1.000
_cell.length_c   1.000
_cell.angle_alpha   90.00
_cell.angle_beta   90.00
_cell.angle_gamma   90.00
#
_symmetry.space_group_name_H-M   'P 1'
#
loop_
_entity.id
_entity.type
_entity.pdbx_description
1 polymer ?
#
loop_
_entity_poly.entity_id
_entity_poly.type
_entity_poly.pdbx_seq_one_letter_code
_entity_poly.pdbx_strand_id
1 'polypeptide(L)'
;ACRVWVAGGSEERAVRGRCWIDGSCQAEADWRGSDDDEEEAYRSLKVGLDEEACLARSKFYFDKCRNDAKHPVLATFMPTGSSRFWPPQDTASLQRSWDEVRAGRKKFCWPQHGSEDGNCERPAATCSEGSWEFNRLMRRNDFCLLQEEVEALRNIGYCLNQDAVYKWAVILKTVGVLQREHETSDTFGLPSTFSCIDVGGGSSPLQFFLSHKGSVTNIDINFLSSWFPIDGDGIYARADRQLLHFNRSNIHKVEGDLLTALARVPDESVELVYDACSLIHMWRQLPTPEQGLALAVKEIHRALRPGGFLVVVSDVTHPDAQEVREFLHADRLADILYHDGLFEWVGDPQFFIGEEEGGEVFRHRSSCLKLHSAWHKANMSSHVLDTRHLHTCEALPEGELRLMVANFVLRRT
;
A
#
# COMPACT_ATOMS: atom_id res chain seq x y z
N ALA A 1 -22.09 -14.14 34.83
CA ALA A 1 -22.73 -14.21 33.50
C ALA A 1 -21.78 -13.57 32.49
N CYS A 2 -21.01 -14.38 31.77
CA CYS A 2 -20.09 -13.90 30.75
C CYS A 2 -20.89 -13.35 29.57
N ARG A 3 -20.72 -12.06 29.27
CA ARG A 3 -21.24 -11.47 28.03
C ARG A 3 -20.25 -11.78 26.91
N VAL A 4 -20.72 -12.56 25.94
CA VAL A 4 -20.07 -12.78 24.66
C VAL A 4 -20.04 -11.44 23.92
N TRP A 5 -18.86 -10.97 23.54
CA TRP A 5 -18.71 -9.91 22.55
C TRP A 5 -19.11 -10.50 21.19
N VAL A 6 -20.26 -10.08 20.67
CA VAL A 6 -20.67 -10.41 19.31
C VAL A 6 -19.88 -9.51 18.37
N ALA A 7 -19.11 -10.11 17.47
CA ALA A 7 -18.38 -9.41 16.42
C ALA A 7 -19.35 -8.73 15.45
N GLY A 8 -19.75 -7.49 15.74
CA GLY A 8 -20.41 -6.58 14.80
C GLY A 8 -19.43 -5.95 13.79
N GLY A 9 -18.41 -6.69 13.36
CA GLY A 9 -17.16 -6.10 12.87
C GLY A 9 -17.05 -5.83 11.37
N SER A 10 -17.78 -6.54 10.51
CA SER A 10 -17.57 -6.45 9.04
C SER A 10 -18.59 -5.57 8.34
N GLU A 11 -19.89 -5.77 8.62
CA GLU A 11 -20.96 -5.02 7.96
C GLU A 11 -20.98 -3.55 8.39
N GLU A 12 -20.75 -3.27 9.68
CA GLU A 12 -20.69 -1.92 10.23
C GLU A 12 -19.50 -1.12 9.64
N ARG A 13 -18.33 -1.77 9.47
CA ARG A 13 -17.15 -1.16 8.84
C ARG A 13 -17.33 -0.95 7.33
N ALA A 14 -17.95 -1.91 6.64
CA ALA A 14 -18.25 -1.77 5.21
C ALA A 14 -19.25 -0.65 4.93
N VAL A 15 -20.15 -0.35 5.88
CA VAL A 15 -21.06 0.81 5.81
C VAL A 15 -20.30 2.12 6.08
N ARG A 16 -19.39 2.16 7.08
CA ARG A 16 -18.58 3.37 7.39
C ARG A 16 -17.75 3.86 6.21
N GLY A 17 -17.14 2.95 5.45
CA GLY A 17 -16.33 3.27 4.26
C GLY A 17 -17.11 3.87 3.08
N ARG A 18 -18.45 3.97 3.16
CA ARG A 18 -19.29 4.50 2.07
C ARG A 18 -19.38 6.01 2.03
N CYS A 19 -18.91 6.72 3.06
CA CYS A 19 -18.88 8.17 3.07
C CYS A 19 -17.46 8.65 3.37
N TRP A 20 -16.92 9.50 2.49
CA TRP A 20 -15.60 10.10 2.64
C TRP A 20 -15.76 11.58 2.98
N ILE A 21 -14.99 12.07 3.96
CA ILE A 21 -14.97 13.48 4.34
C ILE A 21 -13.60 14.08 4.01
N ASP A 22 -13.59 15.25 3.37
CA ASP A 22 -12.38 16.01 3.05
C ASP A 22 -12.57 17.48 3.45
N GLY A 23 -11.59 18.05 4.12
CA GLY A 23 -11.63 19.43 4.61
C GLY A 23 -10.44 19.71 5.53
N SER A 24 -10.31 20.95 5.99
CA SER A 24 -9.45 21.29 7.12
C SER A 24 -10.28 21.30 8.40
N CYS A 25 -9.63 21.18 9.55
CA CYS A 25 -10.27 21.38 10.84
C CYS A 25 -9.60 22.56 11.55
N GLN A 26 -10.32 23.66 11.77
CA GLN A 26 -9.73 24.81 12.47
C GLN A 26 -9.51 24.55 13.96
N ALA A 27 -10.34 23.69 14.56
CA ALA A 27 -10.24 23.32 15.97
C ALA A 27 -9.11 22.32 16.26
N GLU A 28 -8.72 21.50 15.28
CA GLU A 28 -7.77 20.38 15.42
C GLU A 28 -6.82 20.40 14.21
N ALA A 29 -5.62 20.99 14.38
CA ALA A 29 -4.67 21.21 13.27
C ALA A 29 -4.17 19.91 12.63
N ASP A 30 -4.29 18.79 13.33
CA ASP A 30 -3.86 17.45 12.98
C ASP A 30 -4.99 16.54 12.47
N TRP A 31 -6.24 17.01 12.43
CA TRP A 31 -7.37 16.23 11.93
C TRP A 31 -7.18 15.80 10.47
N ARG A 32 -7.26 14.48 10.20
CA ARG A 32 -6.98 13.91 8.86
C ARG A 32 -8.20 13.40 8.09
N GLY A 33 -9.41 13.65 8.59
CA GLY A 33 -10.64 13.27 7.89
C GLY A 33 -11.14 11.87 8.24
N SER A 34 -11.41 11.06 7.21
CA SER A 34 -12.20 9.81 7.21
C SER A 34 -11.94 8.79 8.33
N ASP A 35 -10.76 8.86 8.96
CA ASP A 35 -10.23 7.86 9.87
C ASP A 35 -10.59 8.13 11.35
N ASP A 36 -11.13 9.33 11.66
CA ASP A 36 -11.47 9.79 13.01
C ASP A 36 -12.99 9.96 13.23
N ASP A 37 -13.80 9.00 12.77
CA ASP A 37 -15.19 8.92 13.19
C ASP A 37 -15.26 8.52 14.66
N GLU A 38 -15.40 9.51 15.54
CA GLU A 38 -15.84 9.28 16.90
C GLU A 38 -17.13 8.46 16.88
N GLU A 39 -17.21 7.47 17.79
CA GLU A 39 -18.33 6.53 17.91
C GLU A 39 -19.70 7.24 17.98
N GLU A 40 -19.71 8.48 18.49
CA GLU A 40 -20.87 9.37 18.57
C GLU A 40 -21.37 9.85 17.21
N ALA A 41 -20.48 10.30 16.31
CA ALA A 41 -20.86 10.77 14.98
C ALA A 41 -21.48 9.62 14.16
N TYR A 42 -20.89 8.42 14.26
CA TYR A 42 -21.38 7.24 13.57
C TYR A 42 -22.78 6.81 14.04
N ARG A 43 -22.95 6.67 15.36
CA ARG A 43 -24.21 6.17 15.93
C ARG A 43 -25.37 7.15 15.79
N SER A 44 -25.10 8.45 15.86
CA SER A 44 -26.15 9.47 15.79
C SER A 44 -26.58 9.78 14.34
N LEU A 45 -25.66 9.73 13.38
CA LEU A 45 -25.93 10.15 12.00
C LEU A 45 -26.23 8.99 11.03
N LYS A 46 -26.04 7.74 11.45
CA LYS A 46 -26.16 6.55 10.58
C LYS A 46 -25.32 6.67 9.30
N VAL A 47 -24.08 7.12 9.47
CA VAL A 47 -23.14 7.42 8.39
C VAL A 47 -22.99 6.27 7.40
N GLY A 48 -23.02 6.59 6.11
CA GLY A 48 -22.71 5.65 5.02
C GLY A 48 -23.88 4.80 4.53
N LEU A 49 -25.08 4.97 5.09
CA LEU A 49 -26.29 4.31 4.59
C LEU A 49 -26.77 4.89 3.25
N ASP A 50 -26.76 6.21 3.11
CA ASP A 50 -27.20 6.93 1.92
C ASP A 50 -26.47 8.29 1.75
N GLU A 51 -26.74 8.97 0.63
CA GLU A 51 -26.13 10.26 0.31
C GLU A 51 -26.48 11.37 1.32
N GLU A 52 -27.69 11.33 1.89
CA GLU A 52 -28.16 12.35 2.82
C GLU A 52 -27.46 12.21 4.18
N ALA A 53 -27.34 10.98 4.68
CA ALA A 53 -26.55 10.66 5.86
C ALA A 53 -25.06 11.02 5.66
N CYS A 54 -24.54 10.85 4.45
CA CYS A 54 -23.18 11.27 4.14
C CYS A 54 -23.01 12.80 4.16
N LEU A 55 -23.98 13.55 3.63
CA LEU A 55 -23.99 15.01 3.71
C LEU A 55 -24.17 15.52 5.16
N ALA A 56 -24.98 14.84 5.96
CA ALA A 56 -25.11 15.17 7.38
C ALA A 56 -23.78 15.05 8.13
N ARG A 57 -22.90 14.14 7.70
CA ARG A 57 -21.55 13.98 8.24
C ARG A 57 -20.61 15.14 7.92
N SER A 58 -20.62 15.68 6.70
CA SER A 58 -19.80 16.89 6.42
C SER A 58 -20.29 18.10 7.22
N LYS A 59 -21.59 18.23 7.46
CA LYS A 59 -22.14 19.23 8.37
C LYS A 59 -21.64 19.05 9.81
N PHE A 60 -21.69 17.83 10.33
CA PHE A 60 -21.19 17.54 11.67
C PHE A 60 -19.72 17.95 11.83
N TYR A 61 -18.86 17.55 10.89
CA TYR A 61 -17.44 17.92 10.95
C TYR A 61 -17.21 19.41 10.75
N PHE A 62 -17.96 20.08 9.88
CA PHE A 62 -17.91 21.52 9.74
C PHE A 62 -18.17 22.23 11.08
N ASP A 63 -19.23 21.82 11.78
CA ASP A 63 -19.60 22.40 13.08
C ASP A 63 -18.57 22.04 14.17
N LYS A 64 -18.14 20.77 14.27
CA LYS A 64 -17.14 20.29 15.24
C LYS A 64 -15.81 21.03 15.08
N CYS A 65 -15.35 21.15 13.85
CA CYS A 65 -14.10 21.81 13.51
C CYS A 65 -14.15 23.33 13.64
N ARG A 66 -15.32 23.90 13.97
CA ARG A 66 -15.57 25.35 14.01
C ARG A 66 -15.20 26.03 12.70
N ASN A 67 -15.40 25.32 11.59
CA ASN A 67 -15.10 25.86 10.28
C ASN A 67 -16.10 26.97 9.93
N ASP A 68 -15.66 27.90 9.09
CA ASP A 68 -16.51 28.94 8.51
C ASP A 68 -16.77 28.66 7.02
N ALA A 69 -17.57 29.49 6.36
CA ALA A 69 -17.90 29.30 4.94
C ALA A 69 -16.67 29.29 4.00
N LYS A 70 -15.49 29.75 4.45
CA LYS A 70 -14.23 29.70 3.70
C LYS A 70 -13.47 28.38 3.90
N HIS A 71 -13.89 27.55 4.84
CA HIS A 71 -13.30 26.25 5.14
C HIS A 71 -14.37 25.15 5.03
N PRO A 72 -15.01 25.00 3.85
CA PRO A 72 -16.09 24.04 3.72
C PRO A 72 -15.58 22.61 3.80
N VAL A 73 -16.46 21.71 4.20
CA VAL A 73 -16.19 20.28 4.32
C VAL A 73 -16.89 19.55 3.19
N LEU A 74 -16.14 18.80 2.39
CA LEU A 74 -16.64 17.97 1.30
C LEU A 74 -17.04 16.60 1.85
N ALA A 75 -18.26 16.17 1.58
CA ALA A 75 -18.67 14.77 1.69
C ALA A 75 -18.72 14.14 0.29
N THR A 76 -18.17 12.93 0.15
CA THR A 76 -18.29 12.09 -1.04
C THR A 76 -18.93 10.76 -0.66
N PHE A 77 -20.10 10.47 -1.22
CA PHE A 77 -20.75 9.18 -1.04
C PHE A 77 -20.18 8.19 -2.04
N MET A 78 -19.33 7.29 -1.56
CA MET A 78 -18.53 6.36 -2.38
C MET A 78 -19.36 5.48 -3.32
N PRO A 79 -20.53 4.93 -2.92
CA PRO A 79 -21.32 4.08 -3.81
C PRO A 79 -21.79 4.77 -5.11
N THR A 80 -21.99 6.09 -5.09
CA THR A 80 -22.45 6.85 -6.27
C THR A 80 -21.40 7.82 -6.82
N GLY A 81 -20.33 8.10 -6.06
CA GLY A 81 -19.36 9.16 -6.35
C GLY A 81 -19.91 10.58 -6.12
N SER A 82 -21.17 10.73 -5.71
CA SER A 82 -21.79 12.03 -5.46
C SER A 82 -21.03 12.78 -4.37
N SER A 83 -20.62 14.01 -4.69
CA SER A 83 -19.85 14.85 -3.77
C SER A 83 -20.53 16.19 -3.53
N ARG A 84 -20.64 16.61 -2.26
CA ARG A 84 -21.28 17.87 -1.86
C ARG A 84 -20.54 18.53 -0.71
N PHE A 85 -20.36 19.84 -0.79
CA PHE A 85 -19.79 20.64 0.29
C PHE A 85 -20.84 21.05 1.30
N TRP A 86 -20.41 21.18 2.56
CA TRP A 86 -21.11 21.89 3.60
C TRP A 86 -20.26 23.06 4.14
N PRO A 87 -20.82 24.29 4.23
CA PRO A 87 -22.13 24.69 3.73
C PRO A 87 -22.19 24.62 2.19
N PRO A 88 -23.39 24.54 1.58
CA PRO A 88 -23.54 24.57 0.14
C PRO A 88 -22.87 25.82 -0.45
N GLN A 89 -22.04 25.63 -1.46
CA GLN A 89 -21.28 26.70 -2.12
C GLN A 89 -22.00 27.16 -3.39
N ASP A 90 -21.91 28.45 -3.71
CA ASP A 90 -22.25 28.93 -5.06
C ASP A 90 -21.25 28.40 -6.10
N THR A 91 -21.56 28.48 -7.40
CA THR A 91 -20.72 27.87 -8.44
C THR A 91 -19.27 28.38 -8.45
N ALA A 92 -19.06 29.66 -8.16
CA ALA A 92 -17.72 30.26 -8.15
C ALA A 92 -16.90 29.85 -6.91
N SER A 93 -17.56 29.73 -5.76
CA SER A 93 -16.97 29.26 -4.52
C SER A 93 -16.75 27.75 -4.54
N LEU A 94 -17.66 26.99 -5.17
CA LEU A 94 -17.51 25.56 -5.43
C LEU A 94 -16.25 25.26 -6.22
N GLN A 95 -15.99 26.01 -7.30
CA GLN A 95 -14.77 25.83 -8.10
C GLN A 95 -13.52 26.11 -7.26
N ARG A 96 -13.51 27.20 -6.46
CA ARG A 96 -12.40 27.52 -5.54
C ARG A 96 -12.20 26.45 -4.48
N SER A 97 -13.25 25.95 -3.85
CA SER A 97 -13.17 24.86 -2.86
C SER A 97 -12.66 23.57 -3.49
N TRP A 98 -13.07 23.26 -4.73
CA TRP A 98 -12.47 22.16 -5.48
C TRP A 98 -11.00 22.38 -5.77
N ASP A 99 -10.61 23.60 -6.13
CA ASP A 99 -9.20 23.93 -6.39
C ASP A 99 -8.35 23.91 -5.12
N GLU A 100 -8.89 24.32 -3.96
CA GLU A 100 -8.26 24.21 -2.64
C GLU A 100 -8.14 22.75 -2.19
N VAL A 101 -9.19 21.96 -2.34
CA VAL A 101 -9.13 20.51 -2.08
C VAL A 101 -8.08 19.87 -3.00
N ARG A 102 -8.03 20.21 -4.29
CA ARG A 102 -6.98 19.75 -5.20
C ARG A 102 -5.58 20.23 -4.78
N ALA A 103 -5.43 21.49 -4.35
CA ALA A 103 -4.16 22.08 -3.95
C ALA A 103 -3.63 21.55 -2.61
N GLY A 104 -4.52 21.35 -1.63
CA GLY A 104 -4.22 20.67 -0.37
C GLY A 104 -3.85 19.21 -0.61
N ARG A 105 -4.55 18.53 -1.52
CA ARG A 105 -4.22 17.15 -1.94
C ARG A 105 -2.87 17.06 -2.66
N LYS A 106 -2.46 18.07 -3.44
CA LYS A 106 -1.10 18.15 -4.01
C LYS A 106 0.01 18.15 -2.95
N LYS A 107 -0.28 18.50 -1.69
CA LYS A 107 0.70 18.39 -0.59
C LYS A 107 0.92 16.95 -0.13
N PHE A 108 -0.07 16.06 -0.32
CA PHE A 108 0.02 14.63 0.00
C PHE A 108 0.40 13.77 -1.20
N CYS A 109 0.12 14.24 -2.41
CA CYS A 109 0.68 13.63 -3.62
C CYS A 109 2.19 13.84 -3.61
N TRP A 110 2.94 12.81 -3.99
CA TRP A 110 4.33 13.03 -4.39
C TRP A 110 4.38 14.16 -5.45
N PRO A 111 5.19 15.21 -5.24
CA PRO A 111 5.14 16.40 -6.11
C PRO A 111 5.43 16.03 -7.56
N GLN A 112 4.48 16.36 -8.45
CA GLN A 112 4.61 16.18 -9.91
C GLN A 112 5.58 17.20 -10.54
N HIS A 113 5.85 18.32 -9.86
CA HIS A 113 6.72 19.38 -10.34
C HIS A 113 7.64 19.84 -9.21
N GLY A 114 8.92 19.46 -9.28
CA GLY A 114 9.87 19.77 -8.22
C GLY A 114 11.33 19.41 -8.49
N SER A 115 11.80 19.56 -9.74
CA SER A 115 13.14 19.97 -10.16
C SER A 115 13.43 19.35 -11.53
N GLU A 116 13.53 20.17 -12.57
CA GLU A 116 14.03 19.79 -13.89
C GLU A 116 15.51 19.35 -13.85
N ASP A 117 16.14 19.38 -12.69
CA ASP A 117 17.44 18.76 -12.43
C ASP A 117 17.27 17.25 -12.29
N GLY A 118 16.95 16.56 -13.39
CA GLY A 118 17.03 15.11 -13.55
C GLY A 118 18.46 14.53 -13.39
N ASN A 119 19.36 15.25 -12.74
CA ASN A 119 20.71 14.81 -12.45
C ASN A 119 20.73 14.08 -11.10
N CYS A 120 20.76 12.76 -11.16
CA CYS A 120 21.19 11.90 -10.06
C CYS A 120 22.68 12.11 -9.69
N GLU A 121 23.40 13.02 -10.36
CA GLU A 121 24.84 13.24 -10.25
C GLU A 121 25.29 14.35 -9.29
N ARG A 122 24.40 15.01 -8.52
CA ARG A 122 24.86 16.02 -7.55
C ARG A 122 25.08 15.43 -6.15
N PRO A 123 26.34 15.34 -5.67
CA PRO A 123 26.59 15.08 -4.26
C PRO A 123 26.15 16.28 -3.42
N ALA A 124 25.50 15.98 -2.30
CA ALA A 124 25.24 16.84 -1.14
C ALA A 124 25.38 18.36 -1.34
N ALA A 125 24.28 19.05 -1.68
CA ALA A 125 24.16 20.48 -1.39
C ALA A 125 22.70 20.85 -1.12
N THR A 126 22.43 21.07 0.18
CA THR A 126 21.29 21.81 0.74
C THR A 126 19.90 21.39 0.27
N CYS A 127 19.42 20.25 0.79
CA CYS A 127 18.00 20.14 1.08
C CYS A 127 17.72 21.12 2.23
N SER A 128 16.92 22.15 1.98
CA SER A 128 16.42 23.02 3.03
C SER A 128 15.68 22.18 4.08
N GLU A 129 15.82 22.59 5.34
CA GLU A 129 15.28 22.00 6.58
C GLU A 129 13.74 21.95 6.64
N GLY A 130 13.09 21.38 5.61
CA GLY A 130 11.73 20.87 5.72
C GLY A 130 11.83 19.41 6.16
N SER A 131 11.50 19.16 7.41
CA SER A 131 11.56 17.85 8.09
C SER A 131 10.85 16.74 7.32
N TRP A 132 11.62 15.94 6.59
CA TRP A 132 11.21 14.66 6.06
C TRP A 132 11.35 13.59 7.16
N GLU A 133 10.50 13.67 8.20
CA GLU A 133 10.50 12.65 9.26
C GLU A 133 9.68 11.44 8.80
N PHE A 134 10.40 10.40 8.37
CA PHE A 134 9.82 9.11 8.02
C PHE A 134 9.92 8.12 9.19
N ASN A 135 8.90 7.27 9.33
CA ASN A 135 8.97 6.04 10.13
C ASN A 135 9.50 4.84 9.30
N ARG A 136 9.94 5.09 8.06
CA ARG A 136 10.40 4.07 7.09
C ARG A 136 11.71 4.47 6.44
N LEU A 137 12.70 3.58 6.45
CA LEU A 137 13.98 3.81 5.77
C LEU A 137 13.85 3.45 4.28
N MET A 138 13.48 4.42 3.44
CA MET A 138 13.63 4.35 1.97
C MET A 138 14.69 5.36 1.55
N ARG A 139 15.66 4.96 0.72
CA ARG A 139 16.74 5.87 0.31
C ARG A 139 16.39 6.59 -0.96
N ARG A 140 16.92 7.81 -1.09
CA ARG A 140 16.84 8.58 -2.33
C ARG A 140 17.38 7.80 -3.53
N ASN A 141 18.49 7.07 -3.34
CA ASN A 141 19.11 6.28 -4.40
C ASN A 141 18.21 5.14 -4.89
N ASP A 142 17.32 4.60 -4.05
CA ASP A 142 16.41 3.54 -4.48
C ASP A 142 15.41 4.09 -5.50
N PHE A 143 14.93 5.33 -5.33
CA PHE A 143 14.10 6.01 -6.33
C PHE A 143 14.86 6.32 -7.63
N CYS A 144 16.18 6.51 -7.57
CA CYS A 144 17.00 6.67 -8.77
C CYS A 144 17.09 5.36 -9.57
N LEU A 145 17.20 4.21 -8.89
CA LEU A 145 17.20 2.89 -9.53
C LEU A 145 15.83 2.51 -10.13
N LEU A 146 14.77 3.11 -9.59
CA LEU A 146 13.37 2.90 -9.98
C LEU A 146 12.80 4.05 -10.82
N GLN A 147 13.65 4.94 -11.35
CA GLN A 147 13.20 6.19 -11.96
C GLN A 147 12.16 5.96 -13.07
N GLU A 148 12.43 5.01 -13.97
CA GLU A 148 11.52 4.69 -15.09
C GLU A 148 10.14 4.25 -14.59
N GLU A 149 10.09 3.37 -13.58
CA GLU A 149 8.86 2.84 -13.01
C GLU A 149 8.11 3.90 -12.19
N VAL A 150 8.83 4.74 -11.46
CA VAL A 150 8.28 5.88 -10.71
C VAL A 150 7.67 6.91 -11.66
N GLU A 151 8.34 7.22 -12.77
CA GLU A 151 7.82 8.12 -13.79
C GLU A 151 6.57 7.53 -14.46
N ALA A 152 6.57 6.23 -14.78
CA ALA A 152 5.39 5.55 -15.31
C ALA A 152 4.19 5.67 -14.35
N LEU A 153 4.39 5.41 -13.05
CA LEU A 153 3.35 5.54 -12.02
C LEU A 153 2.84 6.98 -11.83
N ARG A 154 3.71 7.99 -12.03
CA ARG A 154 3.28 9.40 -12.00
C ARG A 154 2.48 9.78 -13.23
N ASN A 155 2.91 9.30 -14.40
CA ASN A 155 2.34 9.66 -15.69
C ASN A 155 0.97 9.03 -15.93
N ILE A 156 0.61 7.97 -15.18
CA ILE A 156 -0.71 7.34 -15.26
C ILE A 156 -1.81 8.16 -14.54
N GLY A 157 -1.49 9.36 -14.04
CA GLY A 157 -2.47 10.29 -13.47
C GLY A 157 -2.84 10.00 -12.02
N TYR A 158 -2.07 9.16 -11.33
CA TYR A 158 -2.32 8.79 -9.95
C TYR A 158 -1.66 9.77 -8.97
N CYS A 159 -2.40 10.18 -7.93
CA CYS A 159 -1.87 10.89 -6.78
C CYS A 159 -1.59 9.89 -5.65
N LEU A 160 -0.31 9.59 -5.44
CA LEU A 160 0.15 8.54 -4.54
C LEU A 160 1.09 9.08 -3.49
N ASN A 161 1.05 8.44 -2.31
CA ASN A 161 2.08 8.63 -1.30
C ASN A 161 3.35 7.91 -1.74
N GLN A 162 4.49 8.31 -1.16
CA GLN A 162 5.80 7.78 -1.54
C GLN A 162 5.92 6.26 -1.34
N ASP A 163 5.34 5.73 -0.26
CA ASP A 163 5.40 4.31 0.08
C ASP A 163 4.74 3.44 -1.00
N ALA A 164 3.53 3.81 -1.42
CA ALA A 164 2.82 3.14 -2.49
C ALA A 164 3.59 3.24 -3.81
N VAL A 165 4.11 4.43 -4.15
CA VAL A 165 4.94 4.62 -5.36
C VAL A 165 6.15 3.69 -5.32
N TYR A 166 6.85 3.61 -4.19
CA TYR A 166 8.03 2.77 -4.04
C TYR A 166 7.69 1.29 -4.25
N LYS A 167 6.74 0.77 -3.47
CA LYS A 167 6.36 -0.65 -3.51
C LYS A 167 5.91 -1.07 -4.91
N TRP A 168 5.08 -0.25 -5.54
CA TRP A 168 4.59 -0.54 -6.88
C TRP A 168 5.68 -0.40 -7.94
N ALA A 169 6.60 0.56 -7.81
CA ALA A 169 7.73 0.70 -8.73
C ALA A 169 8.66 -0.53 -8.65
N VAL A 170 8.92 -1.05 -7.45
CA VAL A 170 9.69 -2.29 -7.26
C VAL A 170 9.01 -3.48 -7.94
N ILE A 171 7.68 -3.60 -7.82
CA ILE A 171 6.94 -4.68 -8.49
C ILE A 171 7.04 -4.53 -10.01
N LEU A 172 6.80 -3.34 -10.57
CA LEU A 172 6.93 -3.10 -12.01
C LEU A 172 8.34 -3.41 -12.52
N LYS A 173 9.37 -3.00 -11.76
CA LYS A 173 10.78 -3.28 -12.09
C LYS A 173 11.01 -4.78 -12.18
N THR A 174 10.57 -5.49 -11.14
CA THR A 174 10.72 -6.94 -10.99
C THR A 174 10.04 -7.67 -12.16
N VAL A 175 8.79 -7.33 -12.48
CA VAL A 175 8.09 -7.89 -13.64
C VAL A 175 8.86 -7.64 -14.92
N GLY A 176 9.39 -6.42 -15.14
CA GLY A 176 10.19 -6.10 -16.31
C GLY A 176 11.50 -6.91 -16.41
N VAL A 177 12.15 -7.18 -15.28
CA VAL A 177 13.33 -8.08 -15.22
C VAL A 177 12.94 -9.50 -15.61
N LEU A 178 11.90 -10.06 -15.00
CA LEU A 178 11.42 -11.41 -15.28
C LEU A 178 11.01 -11.58 -16.75
N GLN A 179 10.44 -10.56 -17.39
CA GLN A 179 10.12 -10.61 -18.82
C GLN A 179 11.37 -10.66 -19.71
N ARG A 180 12.40 -9.85 -19.40
CA ARG A 180 13.68 -9.89 -20.13
C ARG A 180 14.41 -11.22 -19.97
N GLU A 181 14.33 -11.81 -18.77
CA GLU A 181 14.91 -13.14 -18.55
C GLU A 181 14.25 -14.20 -19.43
N HIS A 182 12.93 -14.12 -19.62
CA HIS A 182 12.21 -15.01 -20.52
C HIS A 182 12.63 -14.88 -21.98
N GLU A 183 12.92 -13.66 -22.45
CA GLU A 183 13.46 -13.43 -23.80
C GLU A 183 14.81 -14.13 -24.03
N THR A 184 15.56 -14.42 -22.96
CA THR A 184 16.85 -15.12 -23.02
C THR A 184 16.75 -16.62 -22.74
N SER A 185 15.65 -17.08 -22.14
CA SER A 185 15.41 -18.47 -21.78
C SER A 185 13.91 -18.76 -21.70
N ASP A 186 13.38 -19.51 -22.66
CA ASP A 186 11.97 -19.93 -22.67
C ASP A 186 11.56 -20.76 -21.42
N THR A 187 12.55 -21.21 -20.63
CA THR A 187 12.35 -21.99 -19.40
C THR A 187 12.44 -21.16 -18.12
N PHE A 188 12.78 -19.88 -18.22
CA PHE A 188 12.94 -18.96 -17.10
C PHE A 188 12.17 -17.66 -17.34
N GLY A 189 11.87 -16.90 -16.29
CA GLY A 189 11.18 -15.62 -16.41
C GLY A 189 9.68 -15.69 -16.76
N LEU A 190 9.08 -14.51 -16.97
CA LEU A 190 7.67 -14.33 -17.28
C LEU A 190 7.44 -14.15 -18.79
N PRO A 191 6.46 -14.84 -19.40
CA PRO A 191 6.17 -14.66 -20.81
C PRO A 191 5.70 -13.23 -21.14
N SER A 192 5.72 -12.88 -22.43
CA SER A 192 5.26 -11.57 -22.90
C SER A 192 3.77 -11.33 -22.62
N THR A 193 3.00 -12.42 -22.66
CA THR A 193 1.59 -12.46 -22.24
C THR A 193 1.42 -13.41 -21.06
N PHE A 194 0.82 -12.96 -19.96
CA PHE A 194 0.63 -13.76 -18.75
C PHE A 194 -0.64 -13.39 -17.99
N SER A 195 -1.09 -14.30 -17.14
CA SER A 195 -2.16 -14.10 -16.18
C SER A 195 -1.61 -13.91 -14.77
N CYS A 196 -2.20 -12.98 -14.02
CA CYS A 196 -1.70 -12.64 -12.69
C CYS A 196 -2.78 -12.33 -11.66
N ILE A 197 -2.38 -12.34 -10.39
CA ILE A 197 -3.18 -11.96 -9.24
C ILE A 197 -2.54 -10.77 -8.53
N ASP A 198 -3.34 -9.72 -8.29
CA ASP A 198 -3.00 -8.57 -7.45
C ASP A 198 -3.61 -8.77 -6.06
N VAL A 199 -2.77 -9.01 -5.04
CA VAL A 199 -3.22 -9.31 -3.67
C VAL A 199 -3.43 -8.03 -2.86
N GLY A 200 -4.66 -7.83 -2.38
CA GLY A 200 -5.09 -6.57 -1.77
C GLY A 200 -4.88 -5.40 -2.73
N GLY A 201 -5.19 -5.65 -4.00
CA GLY A 201 -4.86 -4.74 -5.08
C GLY A 201 -5.70 -3.46 -5.07
N GLY A 202 -6.78 -3.38 -4.28
CA GLY A 202 -7.64 -2.21 -4.12
C GLY A 202 -7.80 -1.41 -5.42
N SER A 203 -7.30 -0.18 -5.42
CA SER A 203 -7.12 0.59 -6.65
C SER A 203 -5.66 0.91 -6.99
N SER A 204 -4.77 -0.02 -6.68
CA SER A 204 -3.42 -0.04 -7.23
C SER A 204 -3.44 0.19 -8.74
N PRO A 205 -2.56 1.06 -9.28
CA PRO A 205 -2.38 1.24 -10.71
C PRO A 205 -1.69 0.03 -11.35
N LEU A 206 -1.11 -0.91 -10.58
CA LEU A 206 -0.42 -2.08 -11.12
C LEU A 206 -1.32 -2.89 -12.06
N GLN A 207 -2.58 -3.10 -11.67
CA GLN A 207 -3.56 -3.79 -12.51
C GLN A 207 -3.74 -3.15 -13.91
N PHE A 208 -3.52 -1.83 -14.03
CA PHE A 208 -3.64 -1.13 -15.31
C PHE A 208 -2.44 -1.37 -16.21
N PHE A 209 -1.22 -1.32 -15.67
CA PHE A 209 0.00 -1.68 -16.41
C PHE A 209 -0.04 -3.14 -16.86
N LEU A 210 -0.42 -4.05 -15.95
CA LEU A 210 -0.39 -5.48 -16.21
C LEU A 210 -1.55 -5.94 -17.10
N SER A 211 -2.66 -5.19 -17.17
CA SER A 211 -3.75 -5.49 -18.12
C SER A 211 -3.31 -5.47 -19.59
N HIS A 212 -2.25 -4.74 -19.93
CA HIS A 212 -1.66 -4.76 -21.28
C HIS A 212 -0.84 -6.01 -21.56
N LYS A 213 -0.43 -6.73 -20.51
CA LYS A 213 0.34 -7.97 -20.57
C LYS A 213 -0.55 -9.22 -20.48
N GLY A 214 -1.80 -9.09 -20.03
CA GLY A 214 -2.76 -10.20 -20.01
C GLY A 214 -3.77 -10.02 -18.91
N SER A 215 -4.35 -11.12 -18.42
CA SER A 215 -5.42 -11.05 -17.43
C SER A 215 -4.88 -10.73 -16.02
N VAL A 216 -5.61 -9.88 -15.30
CA VAL A 216 -5.32 -9.49 -13.93
C VAL A 216 -6.53 -9.81 -13.07
N THR A 217 -6.37 -10.68 -12.09
CA THR A 217 -7.35 -10.89 -11.02
C THR A 217 -6.98 -10.04 -9.83
N ASN A 218 -7.65 -8.91 -9.65
CA ASN A 218 -7.47 -8.04 -8.49
C ASN A 218 -8.38 -8.49 -7.35
N ILE A 219 -7.78 -8.89 -6.24
CA ILE A 219 -8.49 -9.37 -5.05
C ILE A 219 -8.34 -8.32 -3.94
N ASP A 220 -9.46 -7.86 -3.39
CA ASP A 220 -9.46 -6.98 -2.22
C ASP A 220 -10.64 -7.32 -1.30
N ILE A 221 -10.51 -7.07 0.00
CA ILE A 221 -11.59 -7.29 0.96
C ILE A 221 -12.75 -6.31 0.75
N ASN A 222 -12.45 -5.09 0.30
CA ASN A 222 -13.44 -4.06 0.02
C ASN A 222 -12.81 -2.96 -0.84
N PHE A 223 -13.20 -2.88 -2.10
CA PHE A 223 -12.64 -1.87 -3.00
C PHE A 223 -13.08 -0.44 -2.62
N LEU A 224 -14.29 -0.27 -2.07
CA LEU A 224 -14.82 1.04 -1.66
C LEU A 224 -14.13 1.59 -0.42
N SER A 225 -13.69 0.72 0.49
CA SER A 225 -12.97 1.10 1.72
C SER A 225 -11.48 0.78 1.67
N SER A 226 -10.92 0.59 0.47
CA SER A 226 -9.47 0.43 0.31
C SER A 226 -8.75 1.74 0.61
N TRP A 227 -7.43 1.69 0.82
CA TRP A 227 -6.60 2.88 1.01
C TRP A 227 -6.70 3.91 -0.13
N PHE A 228 -7.17 3.45 -1.30
CA PHE A 228 -7.34 4.25 -2.49
C PHE A 228 -8.81 4.13 -2.94
N PRO A 229 -9.71 5.03 -2.50
CA PRO A 229 -11.14 4.95 -2.81
C PRO A 229 -11.41 4.89 -4.32
N ILE A 230 -12.24 3.96 -4.77
CA ILE A 230 -12.64 3.84 -6.19
C ILE A 230 -13.91 4.63 -6.53
N ASP A 231 -14.06 5.01 -7.79
CA ASP A 231 -15.32 5.45 -8.38
C ASP A 231 -16.20 4.24 -8.76
N GLY A 232 -17.42 4.52 -9.25
CA GLY A 232 -18.36 3.49 -9.72
C GLY A 232 -17.85 2.64 -10.89
N ASP A 233 -16.76 3.06 -11.56
CA ASP A 233 -16.11 2.31 -12.64
C ASP A 233 -14.93 1.45 -12.14
N GLY A 234 -14.69 1.44 -10.82
CA GLY A 234 -13.61 0.71 -10.19
C GLY A 234 -12.23 1.36 -10.34
N ILE A 235 -12.16 2.63 -10.72
CA ILE A 235 -10.89 3.36 -10.86
C ILE A 235 -10.68 4.19 -9.61
N TYR A 236 -9.44 4.36 -9.15
CA TYR A 236 -9.14 5.32 -8.09
C TYR A 236 -9.81 6.67 -8.38
N ALA A 237 -10.69 7.13 -7.48
CA ALA A 237 -11.57 8.26 -7.70
C ALA A 237 -10.82 9.59 -7.96
N ARG A 238 -9.53 9.64 -7.63
CA ARG A 238 -8.65 10.80 -7.81
C ARG A 238 -7.67 10.66 -8.98
N ALA A 239 -7.74 9.58 -9.76
CA ALA A 239 -6.89 9.41 -10.92
C ALA A 239 -7.33 10.30 -12.09
N ASP A 240 -6.37 10.82 -12.84
CA ASP A 240 -6.66 11.50 -14.12
C ASP A 240 -7.03 10.46 -15.19
N ARG A 241 -8.33 10.39 -15.48
CA ARG A 241 -8.90 9.42 -16.43
C ARG A 241 -8.42 9.64 -17.86
N GLN A 242 -7.94 10.83 -18.21
CA GLN A 242 -7.43 11.11 -19.55
C GLN A 242 -6.07 10.45 -19.79
N LEU A 243 -5.31 10.23 -18.72
CA LEU A 243 -3.98 9.59 -18.76
C LEU A 243 -4.05 8.08 -18.54
N LEU A 244 -5.22 7.56 -18.14
CA LEU A 244 -5.43 6.15 -17.85
C LEU A 244 -5.73 5.34 -19.11
N HIS A 245 -4.71 4.63 -19.59
CA HIS A 245 -4.83 3.68 -20.68
C HIS A 245 -4.64 2.25 -20.14
N PHE A 246 -5.66 1.40 -20.27
CA PHE A 246 -5.63 0.01 -19.82
C PHE A 246 -6.66 -0.85 -20.57
N ASN A 247 -6.44 -2.16 -20.57
CA ASN A 247 -7.39 -3.09 -21.16
C ASN A 247 -8.41 -3.55 -20.11
N ARG A 248 -9.58 -2.90 -20.10
CA ARG A 248 -10.64 -3.18 -19.11
C ARG A 248 -11.12 -4.64 -19.14
N SER A 249 -11.17 -5.29 -20.30
CA SER A 249 -11.65 -6.69 -20.39
C SER A 249 -10.70 -7.69 -19.73
N ASN A 250 -9.45 -7.28 -19.51
CA ASN A 250 -8.43 -8.11 -18.88
C ASN A 250 -8.42 -7.97 -17.35
N ILE A 251 -9.18 -7.05 -16.77
CA ILE A 251 -9.19 -6.82 -15.32
C ILE A 251 -10.45 -7.46 -14.73
N HIS A 252 -10.25 -8.40 -13.81
CA HIS A 252 -11.28 -9.08 -13.07
C HIS A 252 -11.15 -8.71 -11.60
N LYS A 253 -12.19 -8.12 -11.02
CA LYS A 253 -12.21 -7.74 -9.61
C LYS A 253 -12.95 -8.79 -8.80
N VAL A 254 -12.34 -9.22 -7.70
CA VAL A 254 -12.92 -10.16 -6.75
C VAL A 254 -12.93 -9.49 -5.39
N GLU A 255 -14.13 -9.11 -4.92
CA GLU A 255 -14.31 -8.57 -3.58
C GLU A 255 -14.59 -9.69 -2.59
N GLY A 256 -13.84 -9.73 -1.49
CA GLY A 256 -14.08 -10.65 -0.39
C GLY A 256 -12.83 -11.03 0.40
N ASP A 257 -13.01 -11.94 1.36
CA ASP A 257 -11.91 -12.51 2.13
C ASP A 257 -10.84 -13.14 1.22
N LEU A 258 -9.57 -12.82 1.46
CA LEU A 258 -8.46 -13.20 0.58
C LEU A 258 -8.32 -14.73 0.46
N LEU A 259 -8.38 -15.48 1.57
CA LEU A 259 -8.26 -16.94 1.53
C LEU A 259 -9.40 -17.57 0.75
N THR A 260 -10.62 -17.08 0.96
CA THR A 260 -11.81 -17.53 0.23
C THR A 260 -11.70 -17.23 -1.27
N ALA A 261 -11.18 -16.06 -1.63
CA ALA A 261 -10.97 -15.68 -3.02
C ALA A 261 -9.88 -16.53 -3.69
N LEU A 262 -8.71 -16.69 -3.04
CA LEU A 262 -7.62 -17.52 -3.54
C LEU A 262 -8.03 -18.98 -3.72
N ALA A 263 -8.80 -19.55 -2.79
CA ALA A 263 -9.30 -20.93 -2.87
C ALA A 263 -10.22 -21.18 -4.09
N ARG A 264 -10.78 -20.14 -4.71
CA ARG A 264 -11.60 -20.23 -5.93
C ARG A 264 -10.79 -20.12 -7.21
N VAL A 265 -9.56 -19.64 -7.13
CA VAL A 265 -8.65 -19.59 -8.28
C VAL A 265 -8.31 -21.03 -8.66
N PRO A 266 -8.43 -21.46 -9.93
CA PRO A 266 -8.10 -22.82 -10.31
C PRO A 266 -6.62 -23.15 -10.10
N ASP A 267 -6.30 -24.42 -9.84
CA ASP A 267 -4.92 -24.91 -9.75
C ASP A 267 -4.15 -24.57 -11.03
N GLU A 268 -2.88 -24.18 -10.90
CA GLU A 268 -1.95 -24.00 -12.02
C GLU A 268 -2.49 -23.09 -13.14
N SER A 269 -3.20 -22.05 -12.75
CA SER A 269 -3.89 -21.16 -13.68
C SER A 269 -3.22 -19.81 -13.88
N VAL A 270 -2.29 -19.42 -13.02
CA VAL A 270 -1.61 -18.11 -13.10
C VAL A 270 -0.09 -18.21 -13.16
N GLU A 271 0.55 -17.27 -13.83
CA GLU A 271 2.02 -17.21 -13.93
C GLU A 271 2.64 -16.31 -12.86
N LEU A 272 1.90 -15.32 -12.37
CA LEU A 272 2.37 -14.33 -11.42
C LEU A 272 1.34 -14.06 -10.33
N VAL A 273 1.79 -14.06 -9.08
CA VAL A 273 1.07 -13.45 -7.97
C VAL A 273 1.95 -12.35 -7.40
N TYR A 274 1.40 -11.17 -7.17
CA TYR A 274 2.13 -10.10 -6.53
C TYR A 274 1.35 -9.46 -5.39
N ASP A 275 2.09 -8.98 -4.39
CA ASP A 275 1.58 -8.35 -3.18
C ASP A 275 2.38 -7.09 -2.87
N ALA A 276 1.67 -5.99 -2.61
CA ALA A 276 2.26 -4.72 -2.20
C ALA A 276 1.88 -4.41 -0.74
N CYS A 277 2.26 -5.32 0.18
CA CYS A 277 2.10 -5.19 1.63
C CYS A 277 0.73 -5.65 2.19
N SER A 278 -0.08 -6.38 1.45
CA SER A 278 -1.39 -6.85 1.92
C SER A 278 -1.31 -8.18 2.68
N LEU A 279 -0.41 -9.08 2.25
CA LEU A 279 -0.26 -10.41 2.82
C LEU A 279 0.10 -10.42 4.31
N ILE A 280 0.87 -9.43 4.78
CA ILE A 280 1.24 -9.34 6.21
C ILE A 280 0.04 -9.07 7.12
N HIS A 281 -1.07 -8.55 6.58
CA HIS A 281 -2.27 -8.24 7.35
C HIS A 281 -3.21 -9.44 7.57
N MET A 282 -2.83 -10.64 7.09
CA MET A 282 -3.62 -11.87 7.20
C MET A 282 -3.74 -12.44 8.63
N TRP A 283 -3.23 -11.73 9.64
CA TRP A 283 -3.24 -12.14 11.04
C TRP A 283 -4.59 -12.00 11.74
N ARG A 284 -5.46 -11.08 11.27
CA ARG A 284 -6.65 -10.66 12.05
C ARG A 284 -7.70 -11.73 12.26
N GLN A 285 -7.66 -12.82 11.50
CA GLN A 285 -8.66 -13.89 11.56
C GLN A 285 -8.15 -15.17 12.23
N LEU A 286 -6.88 -15.21 12.65
CA LEU A 286 -6.24 -16.44 13.12
C LEU A 286 -5.45 -16.24 14.42
N PRO A 287 -5.23 -17.31 15.21
CA PRO A 287 -4.53 -17.24 16.49
C PRO A 287 -3.12 -16.64 16.44
N THR A 288 -2.41 -16.82 15.32
CA THR A 288 -1.08 -16.20 15.12
C THR A 288 -0.98 -15.59 13.71
N PRO A 289 -0.24 -14.47 13.54
CA PRO A 289 -0.04 -13.83 12.25
C PRO A 289 0.47 -14.77 11.16
N GLU A 290 1.39 -15.67 11.53
CA GLU A 290 2.09 -16.55 10.62
C GLU A 290 1.15 -17.59 9.99
N GLN A 291 0.09 -17.99 10.70
CA GLN A 291 -0.86 -18.99 10.17
C GLN A 291 -1.64 -18.46 8.98
N GLY A 292 -2.08 -17.21 9.02
CA GLY A 292 -2.83 -16.61 7.92
C GLY A 292 -1.98 -16.42 6.68
N LEU A 293 -0.75 -15.95 6.88
CA LEU A 293 0.22 -15.83 5.81
C LEU A 293 0.56 -17.20 5.21
N ALA A 294 0.86 -18.21 6.03
CA ALA A 294 1.20 -19.55 5.55
C ALA A 294 0.06 -20.18 4.73
N LEU A 295 -1.20 -20.03 5.18
CA LEU A 295 -2.37 -20.49 4.42
C LEU A 295 -2.51 -19.76 3.08
N ALA A 296 -2.31 -18.44 3.06
CA ALA A 296 -2.35 -17.66 1.82
C ALA A 296 -1.24 -18.10 0.85
N VAL A 297 -0.01 -18.27 1.35
CA VAL A 297 1.14 -18.75 0.56
C VAL A 297 0.86 -20.13 -0.04
N LYS A 298 0.22 -21.03 0.71
CA LYS A 298 -0.17 -22.35 0.21
C LYS A 298 -1.21 -22.28 -0.93
N GLU A 299 -2.22 -21.43 -0.80
CA GLU A 299 -3.21 -21.24 -1.88
C GLU A 299 -2.59 -20.55 -3.10
N ILE A 300 -1.67 -19.60 -2.89
CA ILE A 300 -0.89 -18.96 -3.96
C ILE A 300 -0.04 -20.00 -4.70
N HIS A 301 0.67 -20.86 -3.97
CA HIS A 301 1.45 -21.94 -4.57
C HIS A 301 0.58 -22.86 -5.43
N ARG A 302 -0.61 -23.24 -4.95
CA ARG A 302 -1.56 -24.07 -5.73
C ARG A 302 -2.00 -23.37 -7.02
N ALA A 303 -2.31 -22.07 -6.93
CA ALA A 303 -2.80 -21.30 -8.07
C ALA A 303 -1.72 -21.03 -9.13
N LEU A 304 -0.48 -20.78 -8.73
CA LEU A 304 0.66 -20.57 -9.62
C LEU A 304 0.89 -21.80 -10.49
N ARG A 305 1.35 -21.64 -11.74
CA ARG A 305 1.88 -22.73 -12.58
C ARG A 305 3.28 -23.16 -12.11
N PRO A 306 3.73 -24.38 -12.42
CA PRO A 306 5.14 -24.75 -12.24
C PRO A 306 6.05 -23.71 -12.90
N GLY A 307 7.03 -23.19 -12.14
CA GLY A 307 7.92 -22.12 -12.59
C GLY A 307 7.32 -20.70 -12.55
N GLY A 308 6.07 -20.52 -12.12
CA GLY A 308 5.44 -19.22 -11.88
C GLY A 308 6.02 -18.49 -10.67
N PHE A 309 5.72 -17.20 -10.53
CA PHE A 309 6.39 -16.30 -9.59
C PHE A 309 5.44 -15.73 -8.52
N LEU A 310 5.95 -15.63 -7.30
CA LEU A 310 5.38 -14.83 -6.22
C LEU A 310 6.31 -13.65 -5.93
N VAL A 311 5.81 -12.42 -6.11
CA VAL A 311 6.54 -11.18 -5.83
C VAL A 311 5.89 -10.45 -4.66
N VAL A 312 6.59 -10.30 -3.53
CA VAL A 312 6.06 -9.64 -2.34
C VAL A 312 6.94 -8.44 -2.01
N VAL A 313 6.35 -7.24 -1.99
CA VAL A 313 7.01 -6.03 -1.52
C VAL A 313 6.28 -5.52 -0.28
N SER A 314 6.87 -5.73 0.89
CA SER A 314 6.17 -5.54 2.17
C SER A 314 6.97 -4.73 3.17
N ASP A 315 6.24 -4.13 4.11
CA ASP A 315 6.83 -3.55 5.30
C ASP A 315 7.35 -4.66 6.22
N VAL A 316 8.58 -4.49 6.71
CA VAL A 316 9.24 -5.37 7.66
C VAL A 316 9.79 -4.57 8.82
N THR A 317 9.93 -5.21 9.97
CA THR A 317 10.56 -4.58 11.14
C THR A 317 12.06 -4.41 10.90
N HIS A 318 12.59 -3.26 11.32
CA HIS A 318 14.03 -2.99 11.30
C HIS A 318 14.78 -4.04 12.15
N PRO A 319 15.95 -4.54 11.76
CA PRO A 319 16.69 -5.56 12.52
C PRO A 319 16.94 -5.20 13.99
N ASP A 320 17.16 -3.91 14.27
CA ASP A 320 17.38 -3.39 15.63
C ASP A 320 16.09 -3.05 16.40
N ALA A 321 14.92 -3.26 15.81
CA ALA A 321 13.63 -3.01 16.45
C ALA A 321 12.92 -4.32 16.82
N GLN A 322 12.02 -4.24 17.80
CA GLN A 322 11.17 -5.37 18.17
C GLN A 322 10.05 -5.54 17.16
N GLU A 323 9.75 -6.78 16.76
CA GLU A 323 8.57 -7.07 15.93
C GLU A 323 7.28 -6.68 16.65
N VAL A 324 6.37 -6.03 15.93
CA VAL A 324 5.08 -5.60 16.45
C VAL A 324 3.98 -6.10 15.51
N ARG A 325 3.12 -6.98 16.04
CA ARG A 325 1.91 -7.48 15.36
C ARG A 325 2.24 -8.13 14.01
N GLU A 326 1.78 -7.54 12.89
CA GLU A 326 2.03 -8.00 11.51
C GLU A 326 3.44 -7.75 11.00
N PHE A 327 4.19 -6.82 11.60
CA PHE A 327 5.48 -6.41 11.08
C PHE A 327 6.55 -7.36 11.60
N LEU A 328 6.83 -8.38 10.79
CA LEU A 328 7.90 -9.34 11.05
C LEU A 328 9.25 -8.79 10.56
N HIS A 329 10.33 -9.27 11.16
CA HIS A 329 11.66 -9.16 10.59
C HIS A 329 11.69 -9.88 9.24
N ALA A 330 12.56 -9.42 8.36
CA ALA A 330 12.54 -9.82 6.98
C ALA A 330 12.96 -11.29 6.76
N ASP A 331 13.83 -11.83 7.63
CA ASP A 331 14.21 -13.24 7.67
C ASP A 331 13.04 -14.14 8.10
N ARG A 332 12.32 -13.77 9.15
CA ARG A 332 11.11 -14.50 9.58
C ARG A 332 10.02 -14.47 8.52
N LEU A 333 9.82 -13.33 7.86
CA LEU A 333 8.87 -13.22 6.74
C LEU A 333 9.31 -14.12 5.57
N ALA A 334 10.59 -14.11 5.22
CA ALA A 334 11.16 -14.96 4.18
C ALA A 334 10.94 -16.46 4.47
N ASP A 335 11.17 -16.91 5.71
CA ASP A 335 10.96 -18.30 6.12
C ASP A 335 9.51 -18.75 5.91
N ILE A 336 8.54 -17.89 6.22
CA ILE A 336 7.12 -18.19 6.01
C ILE A 336 6.78 -18.22 4.52
N LEU A 337 7.30 -17.27 3.72
CA LEU A 337 7.06 -17.22 2.27
C LEU A 337 7.67 -18.42 1.54
N TYR A 338 8.85 -18.89 1.97
CA TYR A 338 9.50 -20.07 1.42
C TYR A 338 8.68 -21.35 1.65
N HIS A 339 7.90 -21.40 2.73
CA HIS A 339 6.93 -22.43 3.09
C HIS A 339 7.40 -23.87 2.77
N ASP A 340 8.32 -24.41 3.56
CA ASP A 340 8.80 -25.81 3.46
C ASP A 340 9.31 -26.22 2.06
N GLY A 341 9.83 -25.29 1.26
CA GLY A 341 10.41 -25.57 -0.05
C GLY A 341 9.41 -25.69 -1.20
N LEU A 342 8.19 -25.17 -1.01
CA LEU A 342 7.23 -24.97 -2.10
C LEU A 342 7.72 -23.96 -3.14
N PHE A 343 8.67 -23.11 -2.74
CA PHE A 343 9.27 -22.10 -3.59
C PHE A 343 10.79 -22.21 -3.57
N GLU A 344 11.42 -21.75 -4.65
CA GLU A 344 12.84 -21.41 -4.72
C GLU A 344 13.03 -19.90 -4.77
N TRP A 345 14.13 -19.40 -4.19
CA TRP A 345 14.47 -17.98 -4.23
C TRP A 345 15.04 -17.61 -5.61
N VAL A 346 14.50 -16.56 -6.21
CA VAL A 346 15.02 -16.00 -7.46
C VAL A 346 16.00 -14.90 -7.12
N GLY A 347 17.28 -15.26 -7.05
CA GLY A 347 18.34 -14.37 -6.56
C GLY A 347 18.41 -14.31 -5.04
N ASP A 348 19.38 -13.55 -4.52
CA ASP A 348 19.43 -13.23 -3.10
C ASP A 348 18.25 -12.28 -2.77
N PRO A 349 17.55 -12.44 -1.62
CA PRO A 349 16.59 -11.47 -1.16
C PRO A 349 17.23 -10.07 -1.18
N GLN A 350 16.75 -9.20 -2.07
CA GLN A 350 17.31 -7.86 -2.16
C GLN A 350 16.70 -7.02 -1.05
N PHE A 351 17.46 -6.90 0.03
CA PHE A 351 17.21 -5.85 1.00
C PHE A 351 17.78 -4.55 0.44
N PHE A 352 16.92 -3.58 0.14
CA PHE A 352 17.37 -2.21 -0.12
C PHE A 352 17.69 -1.54 1.23
N ILE A 353 18.73 -2.05 1.90
CA ILE A 353 19.37 -1.42 3.06
C ILE A 353 20.64 -0.81 2.50
N GLY A 354 20.63 0.48 2.20
CA GLY A 354 21.86 1.03 1.64
C GLY A 354 23.03 1.05 2.65
N GLU A 355 24.18 1.44 2.13
CA GLU A 355 25.42 1.61 2.88
C GLU A 355 25.46 3.00 3.55
N GLU A 356 25.94 3.10 4.79
CA GLU A 356 26.52 4.37 5.25
C GLU A 356 27.90 4.51 4.60
N GLU A 357 28.16 5.63 3.91
CA GLU A 357 29.49 6.00 3.46
C GLU A 357 30.38 6.24 4.68
N GLY A 358 31.02 5.18 5.19
CA GLY A 358 31.76 5.28 6.45
C GLY A 358 32.41 4.01 6.98
N GLY A 359 32.75 3.03 6.13
CA GLY A 359 33.63 1.92 6.51
C GLY A 359 32.92 0.61 6.90
N GLU A 360 33.44 -0.47 6.31
CA GLU A 360 33.05 -1.88 6.42
C GLU A 360 31.80 -2.33 5.62
N VAL A 361 32.10 -3.10 4.57
CA VAL A 361 31.17 -3.77 3.67
C VAL A 361 30.43 -4.88 4.40
N PHE A 362 29.16 -4.69 4.76
CA PHE A 362 28.26 -5.79 5.10
C PHE A 362 27.71 -6.44 3.82
N ARG A 363 28.54 -7.23 3.15
CA ARG A 363 28.06 -8.29 2.26
C ARG A 363 27.53 -9.42 3.14
N HIS A 364 26.24 -9.42 3.43
CA HIS A 364 25.58 -10.65 3.86
C HIS A 364 25.55 -11.60 2.66
N ARG A 365 26.58 -12.45 2.53
CA ARG A 365 26.51 -13.66 1.71
C ARG A 365 25.59 -14.63 2.44
N SER A 366 24.33 -14.71 2.03
CA SER A 366 23.43 -15.82 2.35
C SER A 366 23.88 -17.07 1.58
N SER A 367 24.87 -17.78 2.11
CA SER A 367 25.06 -19.17 1.76
C SER A 367 23.98 -20.01 2.43
N CYS A 368 22.79 -20.10 1.82
CA CYS A 368 21.78 -21.09 2.23
C CYS A 368 22.11 -22.47 1.65
N LEU A 369 23.17 -23.07 2.19
CA LEU A 369 23.35 -24.50 2.41
C LEU A 369 24.71 -24.71 3.09
N LYS A 370 24.74 -24.56 4.41
CA LYS A 370 25.55 -25.41 5.29
C LYS A 370 25.04 -25.31 6.73
N LEU A 371 24.45 -26.41 7.15
CA LEU A 371 24.22 -26.80 8.53
C LEU A 371 25.38 -26.41 9.46
N HIS A 372 25.00 -26.01 10.68
CA HIS A 372 25.77 -25.82 11.91
C HIS A 372 26.57 -24.53 12.14
N SER A 373 26.07 -23.78 13.14
CA SER A 373 26.76 -22.93 14.13
C SER A 373 27.49 -21.66 13.67
N ALA A 374 27.01 -20.50 14.12
CA ALA A 374 27.60 -19.70 15.22
C ALA A 374 27.15 -18.23 15.13
N TRP A 375 26.41 -17.78 16.13
CA TRP A 375 26.08 -16.37 16.39
C TRP A 375 27.29 -15.62 16.97
N HIS A 376 27.53 -14.37 16.54
CA HIS A 376 27.86 -13.27 17.47
C HIS A 376 27.85 -11.86 16.83
N LYS A 377 27.09 -10.96 17.50
CA LYS A 377 27.23 -9.51 17.75
C LYS A 377 28.26 -8.68 16.94
N ALA A 378 27.80 -7.54 16.41
CA ALA A 378 28.56 -6.29 16.37
C ALA A 378 27.63 -5.06 16.44
N ASN A 379 28.11 -4.01 17.13
CA ASN A 379 27.46 -2.75 17.49
C ASN A 379 27.11 -1.84 16.29
N MET A 380 26.04 -1.06 16.40
CA MET A 380 25.88 0.21 15.68
C MET A 380 25.42 1.34 16.60
N SER A 381 26.07 2.50 16.47
CA SER A 381 25.72 3.75 17.13
C SER A 381 24.55 4.42 16.41
N SER A 382 23.42 4.61 17.10
CA SER A 382 22.28 5.38 16.58
C SER A 382 22.35 6.83 17.06
N HIS A 383 22.30 7.79 16.14
CA HIS A 383 21.70 9.08 16.46
C HIS A 383 20.18 8.89 16.48
N VAL A 384 19.60 9.11 17.66
CA VAL A 384 18.16 9.12 17.90
C VAL A 384 17.58 10.32 17.13
N LEU A 385 16.88 10.04 16.03
CA LEU A 385 16.00 11.00 15.40
C LEU A 385 14.62 10.88 16.03
N ASP A 386 14.03 12.03 16.28
CA ASP A 386 12.89 12.30 17.13
C ASP A 386 11.60 11.65 16.60
N THR A 387 10.95 10.81 17.40
CA THR A 387 9.75 10.04 17.02
C THR A 387 8.43 10.71 17.44
N ARG A 388 8.42 12.05 17.56
CA ARG A 388 7.29 12.81 18.13
C ARG A 388 5.98 12.85 17.31
N HIS A 389 5.88 12.13 16.20
CA HIS A 389 4.72 12.20 15.29
C HIS A 389 4.21 10.83 14.80
N LEU A 390 4.00 9.88 15.74
CA LEU A 390 3.41 8.56 15.48
C LEU A 390 1.94 8.51 15.94
N HIS A 391 0.99 8.46 15.00
CA HIS A 391 -0.40 8.11 15.31
C HIS A 391 -0.93 7.04 14.34
N THR A 392 -1.04 5.81 14.85
CA THR A 392 -1.87 4.72 14.30
C THR A 392 -3.19 4.64 15.08
N CYS A 393 -4.23 4.00 14.53
CA CYS A 393 -5.56 3.86 15.17
C CYS A 393 -5.57 3.26 16.59
N GLU A 394 -4.44 2.73 17.04
CA GLU A 394 -4.14 2.44 18.43
C GLU A 394 -2.79 3.10 18.72
N ALA A 395 -2.71 3.87 19.80
CA ALA A 395 -1.47 4.49 20.25
C ALA A 395 -0.43 3.39 20.52
N LEU A 396 0.43 3.14 19.53
CA LEU A 396 1.66 2.37 19.76
C LEU A 396 2.59 3.27 20.58
N PRO A 397 3.36 2.72 21.54
CA PRO A 397 4.31 3.51 22.31
C PRO A 397 5.19 4.32 21.36
N GLU A 398 5.13 5.65 21.47
CA GLU A 398 5.96 6.57 20.69
C GLU A 398 7.44 6.22 20.91
N GLY A 399 8.08 5.62 19.91
CA GLY A 399 9.52 5.30 19.95
C GLY A 399 9.95 3.92 19.45
N GLU A 400 9.05 2.95 19.25
CA GLU A 400 9.47 1.55 19.01
C GLU A 400 9.27 1.01 17.59
N LEU A 401 8.40 1.60 16.77
CA LEU A 401 8.13 1.07 15.43
C LEU A 401 9.08 1.66 14.39
N ARG A 402 10.12 0.90 14.04
CA ARG A 402 11.01 1.20 12.91
C ARG A 402 10.76 0.19 11.81
N LEU A 403 10.29 0.67 10.67
CA LEU A 403 9.97 -0.18 9.53
C LEU A 403 10.95 0.04 8.37
N MET A 404 11.09 -1.00 7.58
CA MET A 404 11.81 -1.02 6.31
C MET A 404 10.90 -1.65 5.26
N VAL A 405 11.29 -1.55 3.99
CA VAL A 405 10.60 -2.24 2.90
C VAL A 405 11.52 -3.34 2.36
N ALA A 406 10.99 -4.55 2.20
CA ALA A 406 11.70 -5.69 1.64
C ALA A 406 11.00 -6.20 0.38
N ASN A 407 11.79 -6.67 -0.59
CA ASN A 407 11.32 -7.30 -1.82
C ASN A 407 11.69 -8.79 -1.82
N PHE A 408 10.70 -9.66 -1.99
CA PHE A 408 10.85 -11.10 -2.04
C PHE A 408 10.38 -11.59 -3.40
N VAL A 409 11.26 -12.27 -4.14
CA VAL A 409 10.95 -12.88 -5.43
C VAL A 409 11.15 -14.38 -5.31
N LEU A 410 10.04 -15.10 -5.36
CA LEU A 410 9.99 -16.54 -5.21
C LEU A 410 9.46 -17.16 -6.51
N ARG A 411 9.96 -18.36 -6.83
CA ARG A 411 9.51 -19.14 -7.97
C ARG A 411 8.98 -20.49 -7.49
N ARG A 412 7.82 -20.90 -8.01
CA ARG A 412 7.22 -22.19 -7.69
C ARG A 412 8.09 -23.32 -8.25
N THR A 413 8.46 -24.27 -7.40
CA THR A 413 9.26 -25.46 -7.75
C THR A 413 8.49 -26.53 -8.51
#